data_AF-A0A484MP92-F1
#
_entry.id   AF-A0A484MP92-F1
#
_cell.length_a   1.000
_cell.length_b   1.000
_cell.length_c   1.000
_cell.angle_alpha   90.00
_cell.angle_beta   90.00
_cell.angle_gamma   90.00
#
_symmetry.space_group_name_H-M   'P 1'
#
loop_
_entity.id
_entity.type
_entity.pdbx_description
1 polymer ?
#
loop_
_entity_poly.entity_id
_entity_poly.type
_entity_poly.pdbx_seq_one_letter_code
_entity_poly.pdbx_strand_id
1 'polypeptide(L)'
;MCPQVSGITTRDSVLSAELGHRALDLAVGRNILPSPSYNAQVDDDVSENNGALQPGGHLVIKLLESEDTKEIGQICKPLFRKTSWLRPKATRPSSREIYLICQGLRTS
;
A
#
# COMPACT_ATOMS: atom_id res chain seq x y z
N MET A 1 2.99 5.11 -5.08
CA MET A 1 3.19 6.45 -5.66
C MET A 1 2.36 7.43 -4.87
N CYS A 2 2.86 8.63 -4.56
CA CYS A 2 2.06 9.65 -3.88
C CYS A 2 1.33 10.49 -4.95
N PRO A 3 0.02 10.71 -4.84
CA PRO A 3 -0.72 11.47 -5.85
C PRO A 3 -0.28 12.93 -5.89
N GLN A 4 -0.51 13.60 -7.02
CA GLN A 4 -0.39 15.04 -7.08
C GLN A 4 -1.40 15.66 -6.12
N VAL A 5 -0.93 16.48 -5.19
CA VAL A 5 -1.78 17.10 -4.16
C VAL A 5 -2.68 18.17 -4.79
N SER A 6 -3.97 18.10 -4.51
CA SER A 6 -4.95 19.13 -4.87
C SER A 6 -4.86 20.36 -3.96
N GLY A 7 -4.14 20.25 -2.84
CA GLY A 7 -4.05 21.27 -1.80
C GLY A 7 -5.14 21.12 -0.73
N ILE A 8 -6.10 20.21 -0.94
CA ILE A 8 -7.13 19.88 0.04
C ILE A 8 -6.65 18.67 0.84
N THR A 9 -6.08 18.93 2.01
CA THR A 9 -5.44 17.93 2.88
C THR A 9 -6.25 16.65 3.06
N THR A 10 -7.55 16.75 3.36
CA THR A 10 -8.41 15.59 3.59
C THR A 10 -8.58 14.75 2.32
N ARG A 11 -8.84 15.41 1.18
CA ARG A 11 -9.01 14.75 -0.11
C ARG A 11 -7.74 14.03 -0.53
N ASP A 12 -6.60 14.71 -0.40
CA ASP A 12 -5.31 14.16 -0.79
C ASP A 12 -4.90 12.97 0.10
N SER A 13 -5.23 13.02 1.40
CA SER A 13 -4.97 11.93 2.34
C SER A 13 -5.79 10.68 2.01
N VAL A 14 -7.10 10.84 1.76
CA VAL A 14 -7.99 9.75 1.37
C VAL A 14 -7.51 9.10 0.07
N LEU A 15 -7.19 9.91 -0.95
CA LEU A 15 -6.68 9.41 -2.22
C LEU A 15 -5.34 8.67 -2.05
N SER A 16 -4.45 9.20 -1.19
CA SER A 16 -3.19 8.54 -0.89
C SER A 16 -3.40 7.18 -0.22
N ALA A 17 -4.38 7.06 0.68
CA ALA A 17 -4.70 5.80 1.34
C ALA A 17 -5.29 4.79 0.35
N GLU A 18 -6.28 5.21 -0.46
CA GLU A 18 -6.91 4.37 -1.49
C GLU A 18 -5.87 3.77 -2.45
N LEU A 19 -4.99 4.62 -3.00
CA LEU A 19 -3.91 4.17 -3.87
C LEU A 19 -2.91 3.25 -3.15
N GLY A 20 -2.67 3.47 -1.86
CA GLY A 20 -1.84 2.62 -1.02
C GLY A 20 -2.41 1.21 -0.85
N HIS A 21 -3.72 1.09 -0.60
CA HIS A 21 -4.41 -0.20 -0.54
C HIS A 21 -4.36 -0.93 -1.88
N ARG A 22 -4.65 -0.23 -2.99
CA ARG A 22 -4.56 -0.84 -4.33
C ARG A 22 -3.15 -1.31 -4.66
N ALA A 23 -2.12 -0.54 -4.29
CA ALA A 23 -0.73 -0.97 -4.48
C ALA A 23 -0.40 -2.22 -3.66
N LEU A 24 -0.92 -2.33 -2.43
CA LEU A 24 -0.76 -3.52 -1.60
C LEU A 24 -1.46 -4.74 -2.22
N ASP A 25 -2.71 -4.59 -2.69
CA ASP A 25 -3.48 -5.65 -3.34
C ASP A 25 -2.75 -6.21 -4.56
N LEU A 26 -2.19 -5.32 -5.41
CA LEU A 26 -1.43 -5.72 -6.59
C LEU A 26 -0.10 -6.39 -6.22
N ALA A 27 0.56 -5.92 -5.15
CA ALA A 27 1.83 -6.46 -4.72
C ALA A 27 1.70 -7.85 -4.09
N VAL A 28 0.67 -8.08 -3.28
CA VAL A 28 0.50 -9.32 -2.51
C VAL A 28 -0.41 -10.33 -3.23
N GLY A 29 -1.31 -9.86 -4.10
CA GLY A 29 -2.30 -10.68 -4.77
C GLY A 29 -3.62 -10.75 -3.99
N ARG A 30 -4.74 -10.88 -4.71
CA ARG A 30 -6.11 -10.81 -4.16
C ARG A 30 -6.50 -11.98 -3.25
N ASN A 31 -5.67 -13.01 -3.12
CA ASN A 31 -6.01 -14.20 -2.31
C ASN A 31 -5.73 -14.04 -0.81
N ILE A 32 -5.05 -12.97 -0.36
CA ILE A 32 -4.67 -12.82 1.06
C ILE A 32 -5.55 -11.81 1.83
N LEU A 33 -6.36 -11.00 1.13
CA LEU A 33 -7.23 -10.01 1.75
C LEU A 33 -8.71 -10.29 1.45
N PRO A 34 -9.60 -10.39 2.46
CA PRO A 34 -11.04 -10.53 2.21
C PRO A 34 -11.58 -9.24 1.60
N SER A 35 -11.88 -9.30 0.29
CA SER A 35 -12.40 -8.16 -0.48
C SER A 35 -13.83 -7.80 -0.08
N PRO A 36 -14.16 -6.51 0.21
CA PRO A 36 -15.52 -6.01 0.09
C PRO A 36 -15.89 -5.89 -1.39
N SER A 37 -17.01 -6.50 -1.75
CA SER A 37 -17.57 -6.64 -3.10
C SER A 37 -17.64 -5.33 -3.90
N TYR A 38 -16.65 -5.12 -4.78
CA TYR A 38 -16.77 -4.19 -5.91
C TYR A 38 -16.62 -4.99 -7.21
N ASN A 39 -17.73 -5.09 -7.95
CA ASN A 39 -17.82 -5.73 -9.24
C ASN A 39 -17.06 -4.91 -10.31
N ALA A 40 -15.75 -5.07 -10.39
CA ALA A 40 -15.01 -4.75 -11.61
C ALA A 40 -14.95 -6.05 -12.42
N GLN A 41 -15.71 -6.10 -13.52
CA GLN A 41 -15.53 -7.11 -14.56
C GLN A 41 -14.11 -6.94 -15.10
N VAL A 42 -13.20 -7.83 -14.69
CA VAL A 42 -11.86 -7.93 -15.27
C VAL A 42 -11.85 -9.23 -16.06
N ASP A 43 -11.51 -9.10 -17.33
CA ASP A 43 -11.45 -10.18 -18.31
C ASP A 43 -10.67 -11.40 -17.77
N ASP A 44 -11.22 -12.57 -18.08
CA ASP A 44 -10.76 -13.89 -17.73
C ASP A 44 -9.47 -14.23 -18.51
N ASP A 45 -8.31 -13.80 -18.00
CA ASP A 45 -7.03 -14.44 -18.31
C ASP A 45 -6.52 -15.10 -17.03
N VAL A 46 -6.58 -16.43 -17.00
CA VAL A 46 -6.24 -17.30 -15.86
C VAL A 46 -4.70 -17.37 -15.72
N SER A 47 -4.05 -16.22 -15.57
CA SER A 47 -2.74 -16.14 -14.94
C SER A 47 -2.96 -16.14 -13.43
N GLU A 48 -2.40 -17.13 -12.75
CA GLU A 48 -2.43 -17.28 -11.30
C GLU A 48 -2.35 -15.90 -10.62
N ASN A 49 -3.31 -15.58 -9.74
CA ASN A 49 -3.38 -14.34 -8.95
C ASN A 49 -2.23 -14.25 -7.92
N ASN A 50 -1.02 -14.67 -8.29
CA ASN A 50 0.21 -14.37 -7.58
C ASN A 50 0.42 -12.86 -7.68
N GLY A 51 0.41 -12.17 -6.54
CA GLY A 51 0.81 -10.77 -6.51
C GLY A 51 2.18 -10.55 -7.14
N ALA A 52 2.48 -9.30 -7.49
CA ALA A 52 3.75 -8.96 -8.14
C ALA A 52 5.00 -9.29 -7.27
N LEU A 53 4.84 -9.42 -5.96
CA LEU A 53 5.94 -9.79 -5.05
C LEU A 53 6.07 -11.30 -4.90
N GLN A 54 7.27 -11.79 -5.19
CA GLN A 54 7.68 -13.13 -4.80
C GLN A 54 7.79 -13.27 -3.28
N PRO A 55 7.70 -14.49 -2.73
CA PRO A 55 7.94 -14.71 -1.32
C PRO A 55 9.33 -14.23 -0.88
N GLY A 56 9.40 -13.61 0.30
CA GLY A 56 10.60 -12.90 0.77
C GLY A 56 10.79 -11.51 0.17
N GLY A 57 9.95 -11.09 -0.80
CA GLY A 57 10.00 -9.78 -1.43
C GLY A 57 9.76 -8.61 -0.47
N HIS A 58 10.11 -7.41 -0.91
CA HIS A 58 9.98 -6.17 -0.13
C HIS A 58 9.03 -5.20 -0.82
N LEU A 59 8.23 -4.49 -0.03
CA LEU A 59 7.30 -3.47 -0.49
C LEU A 59 7.68 -2.12 0.11
N VAL A 60 7.72 -1.09 -0.72
CA VAL A 60 7.93 0.30 -0.27
C VAL A 60 6.83 1.17 -0.88
N ILE A 61 5.99 1.76 -0.03
CA ILE A 61 4.88 2.63 -0.46
C ILE A 61 5.10 4.03 0.10
N LYS A 62 5.17 5.02 -0.80
CA LYS A 62 5.13 6.44 -0.48
C LYS A 62 3.67 6.89 -0.29
N LEU A 63 3.37 7.52 0.84
CA LEU A 63 2.03 7.91 1.28
C LEU A 63 2.04 9.35 1.83
N LEU A 64 0.87 9.97 1.94
CA LEU A 64 0.66 11.16 2.76
C LEU A 64 0.22 10.72 4.16
N GLU A 65 1.04 11.01 5.17
CA GLU A 65 0.79 10.69 6.56
C GLU A 65 -0.59 11.20 7.00
N SER A 66 -1.52 10.30 7.29
CA SER A 66 -2.85 10.54 7.84
C SER A 66 -3.29 9.35 8.70
N GLU A 67 -4.39 9.47 9.45
CA GLU A 67 -4.96 8.33 10.17
C GLU A 67 -5.33 7.18 9.22
N ASP A 68 -5.87 7.48 8.04
CA ASP A 68 -6.27 6.48 7.03
C ASP A 68 -5.08 5.63 6.58
N THR A 69 -3.90 6.26 6.41
CA THR A 69 -2.70 5.53 5.99
C THR A 69 -2.11 4.60 7.07
N LYS A 70 -2.45 4.80 8.35
CA LYS A 70 -1.98 3.92 9.43
C LYS A 70 -2.58 2.52 9.35
N GLU A 71 -3.81 2.40 8.82
CA GLU A 71 -4.50 1.12 8.65
C GLU A 71 -3.72 0.19 7.71
N ILE A 72 -3.20 0.72 6.60
CA ILE A 72 -2.35 -0.01 5.65
C ILE A 72 -1.16 -0.66 6.38
N GLY A 73 -0.54 0.08 7.30
CA GLY A 73 0.56 -0.43 8.12
C GLY A 73 0.14 -1.61 9.00
N GLN A 74 -1.07 -1.60 9.56
CA GLN A 74 -1.59 -2.72 10.35
C GLN A 74 -1.87 -3.94 9.49
N ILE A 75 -2.45 -3.75 8.31
CA ILE A 75 -2.70 -4.83 7.34
C ILE A 75 -1.38 -5.47 6.89
N CYS A 76 -0.31 -4.67 6.73
CA CYS A 76 1.00 -5.20 6.32
C CYS A 76 1.72 -6.00 7.42
N LYS A 77 1.46 -5.76 8.71
CA LYS A 77 2.18 -6.45 9.81
C LYS A 77 2.11 -7.99 9.75
N PRO A 78 0.93 -8.62 9.57
CA PRO A 78 0.87 -10.07 9.45
C PRO A 78 1.44 -10.60 8.12
N LEU A 79 1.43 -9.79 7.05
CA LEU A 79 1.86 -10.21 5.71
C LEU A 79 3.39 -10.23 5.56
N PHE A 80 4.11 -9.36 6.28
CA PHE A 80 5.55 -9.20 6.16
C PHE A 80 6.28 -9.61 7.44
N ARG A 81 7.58 -9.89 7.34
CA ARG A 81 8.43 -10.16 8.52
C ARG A 81 8.63 -8.91 9.37
N LYS A 82 8.76 -7.75 8.72
CA LYS A 82 8.95 -6.46 9.38
C LYS A 82 8.24 -5.36 8.60
N THR A 83 7.61 -4.44 9.34
CA THR A 83 6.95 -3.26 8.78
C THR A 83 7.40 -2.04 9.57
N SER A 84 7.82 -0.97 8.90
CA SER A 84 8.30 0.26 9.53
C SER A 84 7.96 1.50 8.73
N TRP A 85 7.72 2.61 9.41
CA TRP A 85 7.52 3.91 8.81
C TRP A 85 8.84 4.69 8.76
N LEU A 86 9.08 5.38 7.66
CA LEU A 86 10.26 6.22 7.46
C LEU A 86 9.86 7.55 6.82
N ARG A 87 10.27 8.67 7.43
CA ARG A 87 10.32 9.98 6.77
C ARG A 87 11.77 10.27 6.38
N PRO A 88 12.15 10.19 5.08
CA PRO A 88 13.51 10.48 4.65
C PRO A 88 13.95 11.91 4.99
N LYS A 89 15.26 12.10 5.22
CA LYS A 89 15.84 13.44 5.46
C LYS A 89 15.65 14.40 4.27
N ALA A 90 15.51 13.86 3.06
CA ALA A 90 15.28 14.63 1.84
C ALA A 90 13.83 15.13 1.71
N THR A 91 12.91 14.66 2.55
CA THR A 91 11.53 15.14 2.56
C THR A 91 11.48 16.56 3.10
N ARG A 92 10.88 17.48 2.34
CA ARG A 92 10.69 18.87 2.76
C ARG A 92 9.90 18.92 4.08
N PRO A 93 10.23 19.83 5.02
CA PRO A 93 9.54 19.90 6.32
C PRO A 93 8.02 20.11 6.21
N SER A 94 7.56 20.84 5.19
CA SER A 94 6.14 21.09 4.94
C SER A 94 5.39 19.90 4.33
N SER A 95 6.10 18.87 3.87
CA SER A 95 5.49 17.71 3.23
C SER A 95 5.00 16.70 4.24
N ARG A 96 3.76 16.23 4.05
CA ARG A 96 3.19 15.09 4.78
C ARG A 96 3.68 13.73 4.25
N GLU A 97 4.62 13.72 3.33
CA GLU A 97 5.15 12.49 2.76
C GLU A 97 5.84 11.60 3.80
N ILE A 98 5.46 10.32 3.77
CA ILE A 98 6.04 9.25 4.59
C ILE A 98 6.10 7.96 3.76
N TYR A 99 7.05 7.08 4.09
CA TYR A 99 7.22 5.79 3.45
C TYR A 99 6.85 4.67 4.41
N LEU A 100 6.00 3.76 3.96
CA LEU A 100 5.80 2.45 4.57
C LEU A 100 6.78 1.47 3.94
N ILE A 101 7.65 0.88 4.75
CA ILE A 101 8.63 -0.13 4.33
C ILE A 101 8.21 -1.46 4.94
N CYS A 102 7.85 -2.42 4.09
CA CYS A 102 7.52 -3.78 4.47
C CYS A 102 8.58 -4.73 3.92
N GLN A 103 9.15 -5.57 4.77
CA GLN A 103 10.28 -6.42 4.43
C GLN A 103 9.94 -7.90 4.60
N GLY A 104 10.22 -8.68 3.57
CA GLY A 104 10.09 -10.13 3.59
C GLY A 104 8.63 -10.56 3.61
N LEU A 105 7.98 -10.54 2.44
CA LEU A 105 6.65 -11.12 2.26
C LEU A 105 6.67 -12.57 2.76
N ARG A 106 5.75 -12.93 3.63
CA ARG A 106 5.66 -14.31 4.14
C ARG A 106 5.06 -15.19 3.04
N THR A 107 5.62 -16.38 2.87
CA THR A 107 4.97 -17.46 2.12
C THR A 107 3.70 -17.85 2.87
N SER A 108 2.55 -17.82 2.19
CA SER A 108 1.32 -18.49 2.65
C SER A 108 1.52 -19.99 2.69
#